data_AF-D3PXN7-F1
#
_entry.id   AF-D3PXN7-F1
#
_cell.length_a   1.000
_cell.length_b   1.000
_cell.length_c   1.000
_cell.angle_alpha   90.00
_cell.angle_beta   90.00
_cell.angle_gamma   90.00
#
_symmetry.space_group_name_H-M   'P 1'
#
loop_
_entity.id
_entity.type
_entity.pdbx_description
1 polymer ?
#
loop_
_entity_poly.entity_id
_entity_poly.type
_entity_poly.pdbx_seq_one_letter_code
_entity_poly.pdbx_strand_id
1 'polypeptide(L)'
;MSTDLYGVRVLNVDAKRRSVRLRVFVVYYEPAWGTNDLLPDDPSFFFRILWEGPRDRPDRGGTLQDLVEQDDYLDEGWVDDNTSRFVARVERVATRNHPMDADAWKRLSTFYYEDDGTWPDEHLLVQGDYDVEVTHVRWLDALRVGDSWATTSYPTEAAPAPGEAEYVIDAEDGDTHAAFVLGWLRQERGDLDGAVAAYRQAADTDNVDDKAKALVYLGDLYAQHDNVQDARVAYEQVVDCEDVTDDGQRYRAWASREIRRLTGTQTWVELTLSTLEQDGRDQALHALTDTCGSDAVARFGMALAQKDFTSARTILDSIDDAADRASCAAFGLELAALWMPPDSPWMPEDDEGDVSRILELVGATGRSPEGYGLALDMGAIAAESGDDSVPEMVVNRLYVRLFEERDVDAVTRFVPFAEQAHPRVATGALGFLAWDAQERDDFDAAIAWLRRGAALTDPDPSMAAGAAFQLGKLHTQLGNVEDAKEAFTQAEEGFALLEHRLLAAQQQAELLVDHDDQAGALVVLARAAFHEARLELSEEDDGARSGHRLAHLLDEAGEHRAASEVRRLAEKFLAPGTETAKDASATFHFAQSILEIGHRELGDSLLRSIAKHRNS
;
A
#
# COMPACT_ATOMS: atom_id res chain seq x y z
N MET A 1 21.75 4.54 0.00
CA MET A 1 20.88 5.62 -0.50
C MET A 1 21.49 6.09 -1.79
N SER A 2 20.82 5.80 -2.91
CA SER A 2 21.14 6.41 -4.20
C SER A 2 20.66 7.87 -4.16
N THR A 3 21.36 8.78 -4.81
CA THR A 3 21.05 10.22 -4.80
C THR A 3 20.60 10.61 -6.20
N ASP A 4 19.46 11.29 -6.31
CA ASP A 4 18.98 11.78 -7.60
C ASP A 4 19.93 12.81 -8.20
N LEU A 5 20.25 12.62 -9.47
CA LEU A 5 21.17 13.45 -10.24
C LEU A 5 20.41 14.46 -11.09
N TYR A 6 19.28 14.03 -11.66
CA TYR A 6 18.45 14.82 -12.56
C TYR A 6 16.97 14.74 -12.19
N GLY A 7 16.22 15.78 -12.53
CA GLY A 7 14.77 15.71 -12.68
C GLY A 7 14.41 15.72 -14.17
N VAL A 8 13.33 15.02 -14.51
CA VAL A 8 12.82 14.90 -15.88
C VAL A 8 11.40 15.44 -15.93
N ARG A 9 11.04 16.11 -17.04
CA ARG A 9 9.67 16.56 -17.32
C ARG A 9 9.28 16.34 -18.77
N VAL A 10 8.12 15.73 -19.00
CA VAL A 10 7.57 15.48 -20.34
C VAL A 10 6.85 16.74 -20.83
N LEU A 11 7.40 17.37 -21.87
CA LEU A 11 6.84 18.59 -22.47
C LEU A 11 5.89 18.29 -23.63
N ASN A 12 6.11 17.18 -24.34
CA ASN A 12 5.26 16.76 -25.45
C ASN A 12 5.48 15.27 -25.78
N VAL A 13 4.45 14.56 -26.22
CA VAL A 13 4.54 13.20 -26.76
C VAL A 13 3.90 13.19 -28.15
N ASP A 14 4.67 12.83 -29.19
CA ASP A 14 4.20 12.69 -30.57
C ASP A 14 4.36 11.23 -31.03
N ALA A 15 3.32 10.44 -30.81
CA ALA A 15 3.27 9.03 -31.18
C ALA A 15 3.45 8.80 -32.70
N LYS A 16 2.97 9.73 -33.54
CA LYS A 16 3.08 9.60 -35.01
C LYS A 16 4.51 9.74 -35.48
N ARG A 17 5.29 10.57 -34.80
CA ARG A 17 6.72 10.75 -35.06
C ARG A 17 7.60 9.83 -34.23
N ARG A 18 7.03 9.04 -33.32
CA ARG A 18 7.75 8.24 -32.31
C ARG A 18 8.76 9.13 -31.57
N SER A 19 8.32 10.31 -31.17
CA SER A 19 9.20 11.28 -30.52
C SER A 19 8.58 11.86 -29.27
N VAL A 20 9.40 12.07 -28.25
CA VAL A 20 9.03 12.77 -27.02
C VAL A 20 9.94 13.98 -26.84
N ARG A 21 9.36 15.09 -26.36
CA ARG A 21 10.14 16.24 -25.90
C ARG A 21 10.25 16.19 -24.39
N LEU A 22 11.47 16.03 -23.90
CA LEU A 22 11.79 15.99 -22.48
C LEU A 22 12.53 17.24 -22.08
N ARG A 23 12.29 17.71 -20.86
CA ARG A 23 13.20 18.61 -20.16
C ARG A 23 13.94 17.80 -19.11
N VAL A 24 15.26 17.89 -19.14
CA VAL A 24 16.14 17.31 -18.12
C VAL A 24 16.81 18.46 -17.39
N PHE A 25 16.78 18.45 -16.07
CA PHE A 25 17.42 19.48 -15.25
C PHE A 25 18.20 18.86 -14.10
N VAL A 26 19.27 19.53 -13.69
CA VAL A 26 20.20 19.03 -12.68
C VAL A 26 19.64 19.33 -11.29
N VAL A 27 19.58 18.32 -10.42
CA VAL A 27 19.08 18.45 -9.03
C VAL A 27 20.16 18.17 -7.98
N TYR A 28 21.32 17.65 -8.41
CA TYR A 28 22.50 17.47 -7.58
C TYR A 28 23.71 18.21 -8.14
N TYR A 29 24.27 19.11 -7.33
CA TYR A 29 25.39 19.98 -7.68
C TYR A 29 26.59 19.69 -6.78
N GLU A 30 27.56 18.93 -7.29
CA GLU A 30 28.82 18.64 -6.58
C GLU A 30 29.96 19.54 -7.10
N PRO A 31 30.48 20.48 -6.27
CA PRO A 31 31.56 21.38 -6.66
C PRO A 31 32.84 20.67 -7.14
N ALA A 32 33.06 19.42 -6.73
CA ALA A 32 34.23 18.63 -7.13
C ALA A 32 34.16 18.08 -8.57
N TRP A 33 33.02 18.10 -9.25
CA TRP A 33 32.86 17.51 -10.59
C TRP A 33 33.65 18.23 -11.69
N GLY A 34 33.91 19.54 -11.56
CA GLY A 34 34.93 20.22 -12.37
C GLY A 34 34.79 20.15 -13.91
N THR A 35 33.61 19.85 -14.47
CA THR A 35 33.36 19.69 -15.92
C THR A 35 32.60 20.85 -16.58
N ASN A 36 32.74 20.95 -17.91
CA ASN A 36 32.24 22.01 -18.79
C ASN A 36 30.79 21.82 -19.30
N ASP A 37 30.15 20.65 -19.09
CA ASP A 37 28.74 20.41 -19.43
C ASP A 37 28.10 19.46 -18.41
N LEU A 38 27.06 19.93 -17.72
CA LEU A 38 26.35 19.19 -16.66
C LEU A 38 25.18 18.35 -17.20
N LEU A 39 24.82 18.58 -18.46
CA LEU A 39 23.63 18.02 -19.07
C LEU A 39 23.98 16.76 -19.89
N PRO A 40 23.16 15.69 -19.83
CA PRO A 40 23.42 14.44 -20.54
C PRO A 40 23.09 14.56 -22.03
N ASP A 41 23.98 14.07 -22.90
CA ASP A 41 23.72 13.95 -24.35
C ASP A 41 23.81 12.49 -24.83
N ASP A 42 24.30 11.57 -24.00
CA ASP A 42 24.45 10.17 -24.39
C ASP A 42 23.08 9.47 -24.47
N PRO A 43 22.77 8.73 -25.55
CA PRO A 43 21.51 8.02 -25.68
C PRO A 43 21.19 7.03 -24.54
N SER A 44 22.20 6.47 -23.86
CA SER A 44 21.99 5.54 -22.72
C SER A 44 21.16 6.17 -21.62
N PHE A 45 21.44 7.44 -21.31
CA PHE A 45 20.69 8.20 -20.32
C PHE A 45 19.21 8.29 -20.72
N PHE A 46 18.92 8.57 -21.99
CA PHE A 46 17.56 8.70 -22.48
C PHE A 46 16.83 7.36 -22.52
N PHE A 47 17.52 6.26 -22.82
CA PHE A 47 16.95 4.92 -22.66
C PHE A 47 16.57 4.66 -21.20
N ARG A 48 17.48 4.96 -20.26
CA ARG A 48 17.26 4.70 -18.83
C ARG A 48 16.05 5.48 -18.29
N ILE A 49 15.95 6.77 -18.57
CA ILE A 49 14.80 7.57 -18.08
C ILE A 49 13.49 7.16 -18.78
N LEU A 50 13.53 6.68 -20.02
CA LEU A 50 12.34 6.12 -20.68
C LEU A 50 11.92 4.79 -20.04
N TRP A 51 12.88 3.96 -19.63
CA TRP A 51 12.63 2.72 -18.90
C TRP A 51 12.10 3.00 -17.49
N GLU A 52 12.66 3.98 -16.79
CA GLU A 52 12.17 4.41 -15.48
C GLU A 52 10.73 4.93 -15.57
N GLY A 53 10.47 5.90 -16.46
CA GLY A 53 9.18 6.59 -16.55
C GLY A 53 8.74 7.20 -15.20
N PRO A 54 7.53 7.77 -15.12
CA PRO A 54 6.93 8.09 -13.83
C PRO A 54 6.54 6.78 -13.12
N ARG A 55 7.43 6.25 -12.27
CA ARG A 55 7.25 4.96 -11.57
C ARG A 55 6.03 4.91 -10.65
N ASP A 56 5.51 6.06 -10.21
CA ASP A 56 4.48 6.15 -9.17
C ASP A 56 3.03 5.93 -9.67
N ARG A 57 2.83 5.28 -10.82
CA ARG A 57 1.49 5.02 -11.39
C ARG A 57 1.25 3.50 -11.48
N PRO A 58 0.59 2.88 -10.48
CA PRO A 58 0.36 1.42 -10.43
C PRO A 58 -0.43 0.87 -11.63
N ASP A 59 -1.14 1.70 -12.38
CA ASP A 59 -1.92 1.27 -13.55
C ASP A 59 -1.12 1.28 -14.87
N ARG A 60 0.17 1.67 -14.86
CA ARG A 60 0.92 2.04 -16.08
C ARG A 60 2.40 1.64 -16.07
N GLY A 61 2.70 0.37 -15.79
CA GLY A 61 3.95 -0.23 -16.25
C GLY A 61 4.09 -0.04 -17.77
N GLY A 62 5.22 0.49 -18.23
CA GLY A 62 5.44 0.73 -19.67
C GLY A 62 5.87 -0.56 -20.38
N THR A 63 5.47 -0.72 -21.65
CA THR A 63 5.91 -1.84 -22.52
C THR A 63 7.44 -2.04 -22.50
N LEU A 64 8.21 -0.97 -22.30
CA LEU A 64 9.66 -1.01 -22.19
C LEU A 64 10.15 -1.71 -20.91
N GLN A 65 9.47 -1.53 -19.78
CA GLN A 65 9.78 -2.20 -18.51
C GLN A 65 9.44 -3.68 -18.56
N ASP A 66 8.36 -4.04 -19.26
CA ASP A 66 7.93 -5.43 -19.36
C ASP A 66 8.88 -6.27 -20.25
N LEU A 67 9.60 -5.61 -21.16
CA LEU A 67 10.51 -6.24 -22.12
C LEU A 67 11.99 -6.15 -21.74
N VAL A 68 12.36 -5.31 -20.76
CA VAL A 68 13.76 -5.19 -20.29
C VAL A 68 13.77 -5.40 -18.80
N GLU A 69 14.38 -6.50 -18.36
CA GLU A 69 14.46 -6.84 -16.95
C GLU A 69 15.31 -5.83 -16.16
N GLN A 70 15.03 -5.72 -14.86
CA GLN A 70 15.77 -4.81 -13.99
C GLN A 70 17.27 -5.13 -13.97
N ASP A 71 17.65 -6.41 -14.03
CA ASP A 71 19.05 -6.82 -14.06
C ASP A 71 19.78 -6.32 -15.32
N ASP A 72 19.14 -6.42 -16.49
CA ASP A 72 19.64 -5.89 -17.76
C ASP A 72 19.74 -4.35 -17.74
N TYR A 73 18.72 -3.69 -17.16
CA TYR A 73 18.73 -2.25 -16.96
C TYR A 73 19.90 -1.80 -16.06
N LEU A 74 20.24 -2.56 -15.02
CA LEU A 74 21.33 -2.24 -14.08
C LEU A 74 22.72 -2.57 -14.63
N ASP A 75 22.84 -3.40 -15.67
CA ASP A 75 24.10 -3.72 -16.34
C ASP A 75 24.48 -2.63 -17.35
N GLU A 76 25.51 -1.82 -17.03
CA GLU A 76 26.00 -0.76 -17.92
C GLU A 76 26.45 -1.28 -19.29
N GLY A 77 27.10 -2.44 -19.35
CA GLY A 77 27.56 -3.02 -20.60
C GLY A 77 26.39 -3.45 -21.48
N TRP A 78 25.37 -4.04 -20.87
CA TRP A 78 24.12 -4.34 -21.57
C TRP A 78 23.46 -3.06 -22.09
N VAL A 79 23.33 -2.02 -21.26
CA VAL A 79 22.72 -0.75 -21.67
C VAL A 79 23.48 -0.14 -22.84
N ASP A 80 24.81 -0.12 -22.78
CA ASP A 80 25.65 0.45 -23.84
C ASP A 80 25.48 -0.29 -25.18
N ASP A 81 25.40 -1.63 -25.14
CA ASP A 81 25.23 -2.47 -26.32
C ASP A 81 23.80 -2.45 -26.89
N ASN A 82 22.80 -2.14 -26.07
CA ASN A 82 21.37 -2.31 -26.42
C ASN A 82 20.59 -1.00 -26.58
N THR A 83 21.09 0.14 -26.09
CA THR A 83 20.37 1.44 -26.11
C THR A 83 19.82 1.80 -27.49
N SER A 84 20.62 1.59 -28.54
CA SER A 84 20.25 1.91 -29.92
C SER A 84 19.03 1.14 -30.45
N ARG A 85 18.63 0.07 -29.76
CA ARG A 85 17.40 -0.68 -30.04
C ARG A 85 16.15 0.07 -29.61
N PHE A 86 16.27 1.01 -28.68
CA PHE A 86 15.15 1.74 -28.07
C PHE A 86 15.16 3.22 -28.46
N VAL A 87 16.34 3.84 -28.42
CA VAL A 87 16.55 5.26 -28.74
C VAL A 87 17.20 5.37 -30.11
N ALA A 88 16.46 5.93 -31.08
CA ALA A 88 16.93 6.11 -32.44
C ALA A 88 17.80 7.37 -32.59
N ARG A 89 17.41 8.46 -31.91
CA ARG A 89 18.10 9.75 -31.99
C ARG A 89 17.77 10.61 -30.78
N VAL A 90 18.78 11.35 -30.32
CA VAL A 90 18.62 12.41 -29.31
C VAL A 90 19.12 13.72 -29.89
N GLU A 91 18.36 14.79 -29.72
CA GLU A 91 18.76 16.15 -30.07
C GLU A 91 18.45 17.13 -28.94
N ARG A 92 19.47 17.77 -28.38
CA ARG A 92 19.32 18.88 -27.44
C ARG A 92 18.87 20.13 -28.22
N VAL A 93 17.60 20.51 -28.07
CA VAL A 93 16.97 21.62 -28.80
C VAL A 93 17.01 22.95 -28.04
N ALA A 94 17.20 22.93 -26.72
CA ALA A 94 17.38 24.13 -25.92
C ALA A 94 18.26 23.88 -24.69
N THR A 95 18.90 24.95 -24.20
CA THR A 95 19.70 24.93 -22.98
C THR A 95 19.42 26.19 -22.16
N ARG A 96 19.30 26.04 -20.84
CA ARG A 96 19.04 27.12 -19.88
C ARG A 96 20.01 27.05 -18.72
N ASN A 97 20.39 28.23 -18.21
CA ASN A 97 21.24 28.39 -17.04
C ASN A 97 22.62 27.69 -17.13
N HIS A 98 23.06 27.36 -18.35
CA HIS A 98 24.32 26.67 -18.63
C HIS A 98 25.05 27.32 -19.83
N PRO A 99 26.38 27.55 -19.77
CA PRO A 99 27.30 27.20 -18.68
C PRO A 99 27.08 28.07 -17.43
N MET A 100 27.39 27.51 -16.25
CA MET A 100 27.24 28.19 -14.97
C MET A 100 28.45 29.08 -14.65
N ASP A 101 28.20 30.30 -14.19
CA ASP A 101 29.24 31.17 -13.65
C ASP A 101 29.49 30.94 -12.15
N ALA A 102 30.59 31.51 -11.63
CA ALA A 102 31.00 31.31 -10.23
C ALA A 102 30.00 31.86 -9.20
N ASP A 103 29.11 32.77 -9.58
CA ASP A 103 28.09 33.32 -8.69
C ASP A 103 26.79 32.51 -8.76
N ALA A 104 26.51 31.83 -9.87
CA ALA A 104 25.46 30.82 -9.99
C ALA A 104 25.78 29.61 -9.10
N TRP A 105 27.03 29.12 -9.11
CA TRP A 105 27.48 28.01 -8.23
C TRP A 105 27.30 28.30 -6.74
N LYS A 106 27.39 29.56 -6.31
CA LYS A 106 27.18 29.95 -4.90
C LYS A 106 25.71 30.07 -4.50
N ARG A 107 24.81 30.21 -5.48
CA ARG A 107 23.38 30.45 -5.27
C ARG A 107 22.58 29.16 -5.25
N LEU A 108 23.09 28.09 -5.84
CA LEU A 108 22.42 26.80 -5.85
C LEU A 108 22.69 26.02 -4.56
N SER A 109 21.66 25.33 -4.09
CA SER A 109 21.80 24.29 -3.08
C SER A 109 22.52 23.08 -3.67
N THR A 110 23.18 22.31 -2.81
CA THR A 110 23.82 21.04 -3.23
C THR A 110 22.79 20.03 -3.72
N PHE A 111 21.60 20.00 -3.10
CA PHE A 111 20.51 19.09 -3.41
C PHE A 111 19.19 19.86 -3.55
N TYR A 112 18.37 19.40 -4.48
CA TYR A 112 16.98 19.81 -4.64
C TYR A 112 16.14 18.54 -4.62
N TYR A 113 15.32 18.38 -3.58
CA TYR A 113 14.43 17.23 -3.46
C TYR A 113 13.17 17.46 -4.29
N GLU A 114 12.67 16.38 -4.88
CA GLU A 114 11.37 16.35 -5.53
C GLU A 114 10.25 16.40 -4.48
N ASP A 115 9.19 17.10 -4.82
CA ASP A 115 7.94 17.19 -4.07
C ASP A 115 6.76 17.14 -5.06
N ASP A 116 6.07 15.99 -5.15
CA ASP A 116 4.95 15.69 -6.07
C ASP A 116 5.20 16.14 -7.54
N GLY A 117 6.35 15.76 -8.11
CA GLY A 117 6.72 16.16 -9.48
C GLY A 117 7.12 17.63 -9.63
N THR A 118 7.38 18.33 -8.53
CA THR A 118 7.84 19.71 -8.51
C THR A 118 9.16 19.87 -7.77
N TRP A 119 9.92 20.91 -8.13
CA TRP A 119 11.19 21.25 -7.48
C TRP A 119 11.22 22.72 -7.10
N PRO A 120 11.72 23.07 -5.91
CA PRO A 120 11.93 24.45 -5.51
C PRO A 120 12.80 25.20 -6.52
N ASP A 121 12.30 26.33 -7.00
CA ASP A 121 12.98 27.19 -7.97
C ASP A 121 13.46 26.46 -9.24
N GLU A 122 12.73 25.44 -9.74
CA GLU A 122 13.11 24.63 -10.91
C GLU A 122 13.65 25.48 -12.09
N HIS A 123 13.00 26.61 -12.36
CA HIS A 123 13.35 27.55 -13.44
C HIS A 123 14.76 28.16 -13.34
N LEU A 124 15.40 28.11 -12.16
CA LEU A 124 16.77 28.58 -11.93
C LEU A 124 17.82 27.47 -12.12
N LEU A 125 17.40 26.21 -12.18
CA LEU A 125 18.29 25.05 -12.33
C LEU A 125 18.86 24.97 -13.74
N VAL A 126 19.96 24.25 -13.91
CA VAL A 126 20.54 23.95 -15.23
C VAL A 126 19.60 23.00 -15.96
N GLN A 127 19.17 23.36 -17.18
CA GLN A 127 18.18 22.58 -17.93
C GLN A 127 18.56 22.41 -19.41
N GLY A 128 18.22 21.26 -19.97
CA GLY A 128 18.19 21.00 -21.40
C GLY A 128 16.81 20.52 -21.84
N ASP A 129 16.31 21.02 -22.97
CA ASP A 129 15.15 20.40 -23.64
C ASP A 129 15.68 19.50 -24.77
N TYR A 130 15.14 18.29 -24.87
CA TYR A 130 15.58 17.24 -25.79
C TYR A 130 14.42 16.73 -26.61
N ASP A 131 14.63 16.61 -27.92
CA ASP A 131 13.80 15.79 -28.78
C ASP A 131 14.43 14.39 -28.84
N VAL A 132 13.73 13.40 -28.30
CA VAL A 132 14.14 12.00 -28.28
C VAL A 132 13.25 11.23 -29.24
N GLU A 133 13.82 10.72 -30.32
CA GLU A 133 13.16 9.81 -31.25
C GLU A 133 13.43 8.37 -30.81
N VAL A 134 12.36 7.60 -30.64
CA VAL A 134 12.41 6.20 -30.25
C VAL A 134 12.17 5.29 -31.46
N THR A 135 12.70 4.08 -31.40
CA THR A 135 12.59 3.11 -32.51
C THR A 135 11.16 2.59 -32.69
N HIS A 136 10.40 2.48 -31.60
CA HIS A 136 9.03 1.99 -31.58
C HIS A 136 8.11 2.91 -30.78
N VAL A 137 6.88 3.12 -31.27
CA VAL A 137 5.91 4.01 -30.61
C VAL A 137 5.58 3.56 -29.19
N ARG A 138 5.59 2.24 -28.93
CA ARG A 138 5.29 1.65 -27.62
C ARG A 138 6.27 2.02 -26.51
N TRP A 139 7.48 2.49 -26.85
CA TRP A 139 8.42 3.03 -25.85
C TRP A 139 7.93 4.34 -25.22
N LEU A 140 6.86 4.92 -25.75
CA LEU A 140 6.23 6.13 -25.22
C LEU A 140 4.90 5.85 -24.51
N ASP A 141 4.45 4.58 -24.45
CA ASP A 141 3.10 4.23 -23.96
C ASP A 141 2.85 4.71 -22.53
N ALA A 142 3.88 4.72 -21.69
CA ALA A 142 3.81 5.16 -20.30
C ALA A 142 3.80 6.69 -20.13
N LEU A 143 4.21 7.46 -21.13
CA LEU A 143 4.47 8.89 -20.98
C LEU A 143 3.25 9.75 -21.33
N ARG A 144 2.99 10.78 -20.52
CA ARG A 144 1.99 11.83 -20.79
C ARG A 144 2.63 13.20 -20.60
N VAL A 145 2.07 14.19 -21.31
CA VAL A 145 2.52 15.57 -21.17
C VAL A 145 2.26 16.06 -19.75
N GLY A 146 3.28 16.60 -19.12
CA GLY A 146 3.24 17.07 -17.73
C GLY A 146 3.90 16.12 -16.74
N ASP A 147 4.08 14.84 -17.08
CA ASP A 147 4.74 13.86 -16.21
C ASP A 147 6.14 14.32 -15.84
N SER A 148 6.55 14.02 -14.60
CA SER A 148 7.87 14.33 -14.09
C SER A 148 8.29 13.36 -13.00
N TRP A 149 9.60 13.14 -12.86
CA TRP A 149 10.19 12.27 -11.85
C TRP A 149 11.66 12.65 -11.63
N ALA A 150 12.18 12.37 -10.43
CA ALA A 150 13.62 12.37 -10.16
C ALA A 150 14.28 11.07 -10.64
N THR A 151 15.57 11.16 -11.01
CA THR A 151 16.33 10.00 -11.46
C THR A 151 17.76 10.00 -10.92
N THR A 152 18.21 8.80 -10.57
CA THR A 152 19.61 8.50 -10.20
C THR A 152 20.42 8.03 -11.40
N SER A 153 19.81 7.93 -12.58
CA SER A 153 20.46 7.52 -13.83
C SER A 153 21.49 8.54 -14.30
N TYR A 154 22.51 8.02 -14.96
CA TYR A 154 23.61 8.80 -15.53
C TYR A 154 23.96 8.27 -16.93
N PRO A 155 24.54 9.12 -17.80
CA PRO A 155 25.02 8.67 -19.10
C PRO A 155 26.21 7.72 -18.95
N THR A 156 26.22 6.65 -19.74
CA THR A 156 27.34 5.71 -19.94
C THR A 156 27.95 5.94 -21.32
N GLU A 157 28.22 4.90 -22.12
CA GLU A 157 28.84 5.02 -23.46
C GLU A 157 28.05 4.20 -24.50
N ALA A 158 26.83 4.63 -24.81
CA ALA A 158 25.97 3.90 -25.75
C ALA A 158 26.61 3.75 -27.13
N ALA A 159 26.65 2.51 -27.63
CA ALA A 159 27.12 2.25 -28.97
C ALA A 159 26.21 2.94 -30.01
N PRO A 160 26.79 3.56 -31.06
CA PRO A 160 26.00 4.15 -32.13
C PRO A 160 25.15 3.07 -32.81
N ALA A 161 23.94 3.44 -33.24
CA ALA A 161 22.98 2.47 -33.75
C ALA A 161 23.56 1.59 -34.87
N PRO A 162 23.60 0.25 -34.70
CA PRO A 162 23.80 -0.65 -35.82
C PRO A 162 22.54 -0.50 -36.68
N GLY A 163 22.66 0.16 -37.84
CA GLY A 163 21.50 0.49 -38.69
C GLY A 163 20.59 -0.73 -38.94
N GLU A 164 19.27 -0.50 -39.02
CA GLU A 164 18.19 -1.50 -39.24
C GLU A 164 18.54 -2.95 -38.85
N ALA A 165 19.02 -3.16 -37.62
CA ALA A 165 19.17 -4.51 -37.09
C ALA A 165 17.79 -5.01 -36.65
N GLU A 166 17.33 -6.10 -37.27
CA GLU A 166 16.08 -6.76 -36.90
C GLU A 166 16.20 -7.30 -35.46
N TYR A 167 15.27 -6.92 -34.59
CA TYR A 167 15.21 -7.44 -33.23
C TYR A 167 14.84 -8.94 -33.30
N VAL A 168 15.84 -9.79 -33.08
CA VAL A 168 15.72 -11.25 -33.07
C VAL A 168 16.19 -11.73 -31.71
N ILE A 169 15.27 -12.30 -30.93
CA ILE A 169 15.62 -13.09 -29.75
C ILE A 169 15.45 -14.55 -30.14
N ASP A 170 16.53 -15.32 -30.01
CA ASP A 170 16.46 -16.78 -30.02
C ASP A 170 15.91 -17.19 -28.65
N ALA A 171 14.60 -17.43 -28.55
CA ALA A 171 14.02 -18.00 -27.35
C ALA A 171 14.46 -19.46 -27.23
N GLU A 172 15.34 -19.78 -26.27
CA GLU A 172 15.63 -21.16 -25.92
C GLU A 172 14.39 -21.79 -25.24
N ASP A 173 14.21 -23.11 -25.40
CA ASP A 173 13.09 -23.84 -24.78
C ASP A 173 13.16 -23.72 -23.23
N GLY A 174 12.18 -23.04 -22.62
CA GLY A 174 12.01 -22.96 -21.17
C GLY A 174 12.28 -21.58 -20.54
N ASP A 175 12.72 -20.60 -21.32
CA ASP A 175 12.87 -19.22 -20.85
C ASP A 175 11.54 -18.44 -21.01
N THR A 176 10.90 -18.13 -19.89
CA THR A 176 9.60 -17.46 -19.82
C THR A 176 9.65 -16.04 -20.34
N HIS A 177 10.72 -15.31 -20.02
CA HIS A 177 10.94 -13.94 -20.48
C HIS A 177 11.20 -13.92 -21.99
N ALA A 178 12.08 -14.78 -22.49
CA ALA A 178 12.36 -14.87 -23.92
C ALA A 178 11.10 -15.26 -24.73
N ALA A 179 10.26 -16.16 -24.20
CA ALA A 179 8.97 -16.49 -24.81
C ALA A 179 8.00 -15.29 -24.83
N PHE A 180 7.95 -14.50 -23.75
CA PHE A 180 7.14 -13.29 -23.68
C PHE A 180 7.58 -12.26 -24.73
N VAL A 181 8.88 -11.97 -24.79
CA VAL A 181 9.45 -11.04 -25.75
C VAL A 181 9.22 -11.52 -27.19
N LEU A 182 9.37 -12.82 -27.45
CA LEU A 182 9.04 -13.40 -28.75
C LEU A 182 7.56 -13.19 -29.13
N GLY A 183 6.65 -13.33 -28.16
CA GLY A 183 5.22 -13.04 -28.33
C GLY A 183 4.99 -11.60 -28.77
N TRP A 184 5.61 -10.66 -28.08
CA TRP A 184 5.54 -9.23 -28.41
C TRP A 184 6.06 -8.93 -29.81
N LEU A 185 7.20 -9.49 -30.19
CA LEU A 185 7.75 -9.29 -31.53
C LEU A 185 6.85 -9.82 -32.64
N ARG A 186 6.25 -10.99 -32.40
CA ARG A 186 5.34 -11.60 -33.37
C ARG A 186 4.06 -10.79 -33.50
N GLN A 187 3.54 -10.25 -32.39
CA GLN A 187 2.42 -9.32 -32.41
C GLN A 187 2.73 -8.08 -33.26
N GLU A 188 3.89 -7.44 -33.04
CA GLU A 188 4.28 -6.26 -33.82
C GLU A 188 4.52 -6.57 -35.31
N ARG A 189 4.86 -7.81 -35.65
CA ARG A 189 4.96 -8.29 -37.04
C ARG A 189 3.61 -8.72 -37.64
N GLY A 190 2.54 -8.73 -36.85
CA GLY A 190 1.21 -9.20 -37.26
C GLY A 190 1.07 -10.72 -37.36
N ASP A 191 2.02 -11.49 -36.82
CA ASP A 191 1.91 -12.96 -36.69
C ASP A 191 1.08 -13.32 -35.45
N LEU A 192 -0.24 -13.24 -35.61
CA LEU A 192 -1.20 -13.47 -34.53
C LEU A 192 -1.05 -14.87 -33.93
N ASP A 193 -1.03 -15.92 -34.75
CA ASP A 193 -0.96 -17.31 -34.28
C ASP A 193 0.35 -17.58 -33.54
N GLY A 194 1.46 -17.07 -34.08
CA GLY A 194 2.77 -17.20 -33.45
C GLY A 194 2.90 -16.39 -32.15
N ALA A 195 2.28 -15.21 -32.08
CA ALA A 195 2.25 -14.39 -30.86
C ALA A 195 1.43 -15.07 -29.75
N VAL A 196 0.23 -15.57 -30.09
CA VAL A 196 -0.62 -16.34 -29.17
C VAL A 196 0.13 -17.56 -28.62
N ALA A 197 0.84 -18.30 -29.48
CA ALA A 197 1.61 -19.46 -29.05
C ALA A 197 2.73 -19.08 -28.07
N ALA A 198 3.46 -18.00 -28.35
CA ALA A 198 4.56 -17.54 -27.53
C ALA A 198 4.09 -16.96 -26.18
N TYR A 199 3.01 -16.17 -26.14
CA TYR A 199 2.44 -15.69 -24.89
C TYR A 199 1.86 -16.82 -24.03
N ARG A 200 1.24 -17.84 -24.64
CA ARG A 200 0.80 -19.03 -23.89
C ARG A 200 1.96 -19.81 -23.31
N GLN A 201 3.08 -19.89 -24.01
CA GLN A 201 4.31 -20.50 -23.51
C GLN A 201 4.89 -19.68 -22.35
N ALA A 202 4.91 -18.34 -22.46
CA ALA A 202 5.35 -17.47 -21.37
C ALA A 202 4.46 -17.58 -20.12
N ALA A 203 3.15 -17.78 -20.31
CA ALA A 203 2.19 -17.99 -19.22
C ALA A 203 2.26 -19.40 -18.59
N ASP A 204 2.98 -20.35 -19.19
CA ASP A 204 3.19 -21.70 -18.67
C ASP A 204 4.38 -21.71 -17.70
N THR A 205 4.21 -20.99 -16.59
CA THR A 205 5.21 -20.80 -15.54
C THR A 205 4.58 -20.88 -14.15
N ASP A 206 5.38 -21.31 -13.17
CA ASP A 206 5.01 -21.30 -11.75
C ASP A 206 5.16 -19.89 -11.13
N ASN A 207 5.85 -18.96 -11.81
CA ASN A 207 5.94 -17.56 -11.37
C ASN A 207 4.61 -16.83 -11.68
N VAL A 208 3.86 -16.47 -10.65
CA VAL A 208 2.53 -15.86 -10.77
C VAL A 208 2.55 -14.48 -11.47
N ASP A 209 3.61 -13.70 -11.31
CA ASP A 209 3.71 -12.35 -11.88
C ASP A 209 4.04 -12.41 -13.38
N ASP A 210 4.97 -13.29 -13.77
CA ASP A 210 5.28 -13.54 -15.18
C ASP A 210 4.07 -14.11 -15.92
N LYS A 211 3.33 -15.00 -15.26
CA LYS A 211 2.07 -15.54 -15.77
C LYS A 211 1.03 -14.44 -15.95
N ALA A 212 0.82 -13.60 -14.94
CA ALA A 212 -0.10 -12.48 -15.00
C ALA A 212 0.26 -11.52 -16.14
N LYS A 213 1.54 -11.13 -16.26
CA LYS A 213 2.10 -10.33 -17.36
C LYS A 213 1.74 -10.93 -18.73
N ALA A 214 2.11 -12.19 -18.96
CA ALA A 214 1.89 -12.84 -20.25
C ALA A 214 0.40 -12.96 -20.62
N LEU A 215 -0.46 -13.24 -19.64
CA LEU A 215 -1.91 -13.37 -19.84
C LEU A 215 -2.59 -12.02 -20.15
N VAL A 216 -2.16 -10.92 -19.52
CA VAL A 216 -2.68 -9.58 -19.86
C VAL A 216 -2.36 -9.21 -21.31
N TYR A 217 -1.11 -9.39 -21.74
CA TYR A 217 -0.72 -9.14 -23.13
C TYR A 217 -1.45 -10.05 -24.12
N LEU A 218 -1.69 -11.31 -23.75
CA LEU A 218 -2.50 -12.23 -24.53
C LEU A 218 -3.95 -11.74 -24.65
N GLY A 219 -4.54 -11.25 -23.56
CA GLY A 219 -5.87 -10.65 -23.54
C GLY A 219 -5.94 -9.44 -24.48
N ASP A 220 -4.94 -8.56 -24.41
CA ASP A 220 -4.83 -7.36 -25.25
C ASP A 220 -4.72 -7.70 -26.73
N LEU A 221 -3.91 -8.72 -27.05
CA LEU A 221 -3.78 -9.23 -28.40
C LEU A 221 -5.13 -9.72 -28.95
N TYR A 222 -5.92 -10.45 -28.15
CA TYR A 222 -7.26 -10.88 -28.53
C TYR A 222 -8.23 -9.70 -28.68
N ALA A 223 -8.20 -8.74 -27.76
CA ALA A 223 -9.07 -7.56 -27.78
C ALA A 223 -8.80 -6.68 -29.02
N GLN A 224 -7.53 -6.48 -29.38
CA GLN A 224 -7.11 -5.76 -30.59
C GLN A 224 -7.59 -6.42 -31.89
N HIS A 225 -7.89 -7.72 -31.85
CA HIS A 225 -8.38 -8.51 -32.98
C HIS A 225 -9.87 -8.89 -32.84
N ASP A 226 -10.64 -8.12 -32.07
CA ASP A 226 -12.09 -8.29 -31.84
C ASP A 226 -12.49 -9.67 -31.27
N ASN A 227 -11.56 -10.42 -30.68
CA ASN A 227 -11.83 -11.70 -30.03
C ASN A 227 -12.17 -11.49 -28.54
N VAL A 228 -13.32 -10.87 -28.30
CA VAL A 228 -13.77 -10.46 -26.96
C VAL A 228 -13.84 -11.61 -25.97
N GLN A 229 -14.25 -12.81 -26.41
CA GLN A 229 -14.41 -13.95 -25.52
C GLN A 229 -13.08 -14.48 -25.01
N ASP A 230 -12.10 -14.66 -25.90
CA ASP A 230 -10.77 -15.15 -25.50
C ASP A 230 -9.99 -14.06 -24.74
N ALA A 231 -10.19 -12.78 -25.08
CA ALA A 231 -9.64 -11.66 -24.32
C ALA A 231 -10.13 -11.71 -22.87
N ARG A 232 -11.45 -11.80 -22.68
CA ARG A 232 -12.07 -11.90 -21.36
C ARG A 232 -11.53 -13.09 -20.56
N VAL A 233 -11.42 -14.26 -21.18
CA VAL A 233 -10.89 -15.47 -20.50
C VAL A 233 -9.45 -15.25 -20.04
N ALA A 234 -8.60 -14.63 -20.88
CA ALA A 234 -7.23 -14.34 -20.51
C ALA A 234 -7.14 -13.36 -19.33
N TYR A 235 -7.95 -12.29 -19.34
CA TYR A 235 -8.00 -11.34 -18.22
C TYR A 235 -8.58 -11.96 -16.94
N GLU A 236 -9.63 -12.79 -17.04
CA GLU A 236 -10.20 -13.49 -15.87
C GLU A 236 -9.13 -14.39 -15.22
N GLN A 237 -8.30 -15.07 -16.01
CA GLN A 237 -7.19 -15.86 -15.49
C GLN A 237 -6.13 -15.03 -14.74
N VAL A 238 -5.93 -13.77 -15.12
CA VAL A 238 -5.04 -12.85 -14.39
C VAL A 238 -5.66 -12.48 -13.05
N VAL A 239 -6.95 -12.14 -13.04
CA VAL A 239 -7.67 -11.80 -11.81
C VAL A 239 -7.72 -12.98 -10.84
N ASP A 240 -7.78 -14.21 -11.35
CA ASP A 240 -7.76 -15.46 -10.58
C ASP A 240 -6.36 -15.87 -10.08
N CYS A 241 -5.28 -15.16 -10.46
CA CYS A 241 -3.95 -15.39 -9.88
C CYS A 241 -3.93 -14.92 -8.42
N GLU A 242 -3.95 -15.86 -7.48
CA GLU A 242 -3.70 -15.61 -6.05
C GLU A 242 -2.20 -15.31 -5.81
N ASP A 243 -1.90 -14.61 -4.72
CA ASP A 243 -0.53 -14.34 -4.22
C ASP A 243 0.43 -13.59 -5.17
N VAL A 244 -0.09 -12.76 -6.08
CA VAL A 244 0.76 -11.87 -6.90
C VAL A 244 1.53 -10.87 -6.04
N THR A 245 2.76 -10.53 -6.45
CA THR A 245 3.52 -9.44 -5.82
C THR A 245 3.00 -8.07 -6.27
N ASP A 246 3.58 -6.98 -5.77
CA ASP A 246 3.21 -5.61 -6.17
C ASP A 246 3.30 -5.40 -7.70
N ASP A 247 4.32 -5.96 -8.34
CA ASP A 247 4.49 -5.95 -9.80
C ASP A 247 3.44 -6.79 -10.54
N GLY A 248 2.82 -7.76 -9.87
CA GLY A 248 1.71 -8.54 -10.39
C GLY A 248 0.34 -7.87 -10.17
N GLN A 249 0.19 -7.06 -9.10
CA GLN A 249 -1.05 -6.32 -8.82
C GLN A 249 -1.41 -5.36 -9.94
N ARG A 250 -0.43 -4.70 -10.56
CA ARG A 250 -0.68 -3.83 -11.74
C ARG A 250 -1.33 -4.59 -12.90
N TYR A 251 -0.95 -5.83 -13.15
CA TYR A 251 -1.55 -6.65 -14.20
C TYR A 251 -2.97 -7.08 -13.84
N ARG A 252 -3.25 -7.39 -12.57
CA ARG A 252 -4.61 -7.67 -12.08
C ARG A 252 -5.52 -6.45 -12.20
N ALA A 253 -5.01 -5.26 -11.86
CA ALA A 253 -5.73 -4.00 -12.04
C ALA A 253 -6.02 -3.72 -13.52
N TRP A 254 -5.02 -3.90 -14.40
CA TRP A 254 -5.20 -3.79 -15.86
C TRP A 254 -6.28 -4.76 -16.34
N ALA A 255 -6.13 -6.06 -16.05
CA ALA A 255 -7.09 -7.10 -16.46
C ALA A 255 -8.52 -6.77 -16.01
N SER A 256 -8.70 -6.33 -14.75
CA SER A 256 -10.00 -5.96 -14.21
C SER A 256 -10.64 -4.78 -14.95
N ARG A 257 -9.85 -3.73 -15.23
CA ARG A 257 -10.29 -2.56 -16.02
C ARG A 257 -10.73 -2.99 -17.42
N GLU A 258 -9.97 -3.87 -18.03
CA GLU A 258 -10.21 -4.28 -19.41
C GLU A 258 -11.40 -5.25 -19.53
N ILE A 259 -11.62 -6.12 -18.54
CA ILE A 259 -12.89 -6.87 -18.40
C ILE A 259 -14.06 -5.91 -18.34
N ARG A 260 -14.01 -4.89 -17.47
CA ARG A 260 -15.09 -3.88 -17.34
C ARG A 260 -15.33 -3.14 -18.65
N ARG A 261 -14.26 -2.80 -19.38
CA ARG A 261 -14.36 -2.18 -20.71
C ARG A 261 -15.07 -3.09 -21.70
N LEU A 262 -14.68 -4.36 -21.77
CA LEU A 262 -15.28 -5.34 -22.68
C LEU A 262 -16.73 -5.67 -22.34
N THR A 263 -17.12 -5.59 -21.06
CA THR A 263 -18.50 -5.84 -20.60
C THR A 263 -19.38 -4.59 -20.56
N GLY A 264 -18.82 -3.40 -20.80
CA GLY A 264 -19.55 -2.13 -20.71
C GLY A 264 -19.94 -1.77 -19.27
N THR A 265 -19.18 -2.25 -18.29
CA THR A 265 -19.38 -1.99 -16.85
C THR A 265 -18.24 -1.16 -16.28
N GLN A 266 -17.69 -0.26 -17.10
CA GLN A 266 -16.67 0.70 -16.67
C GLN A 266 -17.21 1.59 -15.56
N THR A 267 -16.35 1.93 -14.64
CA THR A 267 -16.64 2.95 -13.64
C THR A 267 -16.66 4.35 -14.28
N TRP A 268 -17.10 5.36 -13.53
CA TRP A 268 -17.13 6.73 -14.02
C TRP A 268 -15.74 7.29 -14.27
N VAL A 269 -14.76 7.02 -13.40
CA VAL A 269 -13.38 7.49 -13.59
C VAL A 269 -12.73 6.81 -14.79
N GLU A 270 -12.88 5.49 -14.94
CA GLU A 270 -12.34 4.74 -16.08
C GLU A 270 -12.88 5.24 -17.41
N LEU A 271 -14.20 5.43 -17.51
CA LEU A 271 -14.84 6.00 -18.69
C LEU A 271 -14.31 7.42 -18.98
N THR A 272 -14.23 8.26 -17.95
CA THR A 272 -13.78 9.65 -18.09
C THR A 272 -12.36 9.74 -18.61
N LEU A 273 -11.42 9.01 -17.99
CA LEU A 273 -10.00 9.04 -18.37
C LEU A 273 -9.76 8.45 -19.75
N SER A 274 -10.41 7.33 -20.08
CA SER A 274 -10.27 6.70 -21.40
C SER A 274 -10.85 7.55 -22.52
N THR A 275 -12.04 8.14 -22.35
CA THR A 275 -12.63 9.03 -23.37
C THR A 275 -11.86 10.35 -23.48
N LEU A 276 -11.33 10.89 -22.37
CA LEU A 276 -10.46 12.08 -22.42
C LEU A 276 -9.24 11.85 -23.31
N GLU A 277 -8.64 10.67 -23.20
CA GLU A 277 -7.47 10.26 -23.97
C GLU A 277 -7.78 10.01 -25.45
N GLN A 278 -8.88 9.31 -25.74
CA GLN A 278 -9.20 8.87 -27.11
C GLN A 278 -9.93 9.93 -27.94
N ASP A 279 -10.91 10.59 -27.32
CA ASP A 279 -11.99 11.30 -28.02
C ASP A 279 -12.07 12.79 -27.64
N GLY A 280 -11.35 13.18 -26.58
CA GLY A 280 -11.20 14.53 -26.11
C GLY A 280 -12.29 14.98 -25.13
N ARG A 281 -12.12 16.21 -24.62
CA ARG A 281 -12.89 16.77 -23.51
C ARG A 281 -14.41 16.73 -23.71
N ASP A 282 -14.89 17.13 -24.90
CA ASP A 282 -16.32 17.27 -25.14
C ASP A 282 -17.04 15.92 -25.15
N GLN A 283 -16.41 14.90 -25.72
CA GLN A 283 -16.95 13.53 -25.75
C GLN A 283 -16.92 12.90 -24.36
N ALA A 284 -15.83 13.10 -23.61
CA ALA A 284 -15.73 12.61 -22.23
C ALA A 284 -16.79 13.23 -21.32
N LEU A 285 -17.01 14.55 -21.43
CA LEU A 285 -18.07 15.24 -20.68
C LEU A 285 -19.45 14.67 -21.04
N HIS A 286 -19.72 14.43 -22.32
CA HIS A 286 -21.00 13.88 -22.78
C HIS A 286 -21.21 12.45 -22.25
N ALA A 287 -20.22 11.58 -22.41
CA ALA A 287 -20.28 10.19 -21.95
C ALA A 287 -20.45 10.09 -20.43
N LEU A 288 -19.73 10.92 -19.67
CA LEU A 288 -19.88 10.98 -18.22
C LEU A 288 -21.26 11.50 -17.81
N THR A 289 -21.76 12.55 -18.47
CA THR A 289 -23.11 13.08 -18.20
C THR A 289 -24.20 12.04 -18.44
N ASP A 290 -24.08 11.27 -19.53
CA ASP A 290 -25.06 10.23 -19.89
C ASP A 290 -25.04 9.06 -18.90
N THR A 291 -23.87 8.73 -18.34
CA THR A 291 -23.71 7.59 -17.41
C THR A 291 -24.01 7.94 -15.96
N CYS A 292 -23.58 9.10 -15.47
CA CYS A 292 -23.87 9.52 -14.10
C CYS A 292 -25.23 10.22 -13.95
N GLY A 293 -25.84 10.66 -15.07
CA GLY A 293 -27.16 11.30 -15.08
C GLY A 293 -27.20 12.75 -14.58
N SER A 294 -26.04 13.36 -14.29
CA SER A 294 -25.95 14.75 -13.81
C SER A 294 -24.80 15.51 -14.49
N ASP A 295 -25.14 16.60 -15.19
CA ASP A 295 -24.15 17.52 -15.80
C ASP A 295 -23.25 18.17 -14.73
N ALA A 296 -23.76 18.40 -13.51
CA ALA A 296 -22.96 18.98 -12.43
C ALA A 296 -21.90 17.98 -11.93
N VAL A 297 -22.30 16.73 -11.68
CA VAL A 297 -21.37 15.65 -11.31
C VAL A 297 -20.35 15.42 -12.42
N ALA A 298 -20.78 15.42 -13.69
CA ALA A 298 -19.89 15.22 -14.81
C ALA A 298 -18.84 16.34 -14.93
N ARG A 299 -19.24 17.61 -14.76
CA ARG A 299 -18.28 18.73 -14.77
C ARG A 299 -17.31 18.68 -13.59
N PHE A 300 -17.79 18.28 -12.40
CA PHE A 300 -16.95 18.08 -11.24
C PHE A 300 -15.91 16.99 -11.50
N GLY A 301 -16.33 15.81 -11.97
CA GLY A 301 -15.43 14.70 -12.28
C GLY A 301 -14.41 15.05 -13.37
N MET A 302 -14.84 15.78 -14.41
CA MET A 302 -13.94 16.29 -15.46
C MET A 302 -12.89 17.26 -14.93
N ALA A 303 -13.26 18.15 -14.00
CA ALA A 303 -12.32 19.07 -13.38
C ALA A 303 -11.31 18.33 -12.50
N LEU A 304 -11.77 17.37 -11.69
CA LEU A 304 -10.90 16.50 -10.88
C LEU A 304 -9.93 15.70 -11.73
N ALA A 305 -10.41 15.00 -12.76
CA ALA A 305 -9.59 14.18 -13.66
C ALA A 305 -8.47 14.97 -14.37
N GLN A 306 -8.64 16.30 -14.47
CA GLN A 306 -7.68 17.22 -15.08
C GLN A 306 -6.84 17.99 -14.05
N LYS A 307 -6.93 17.63 -12.76
CA LYS A 307 -6.24 18.30 -11.65
C LYS A 307 -6.61 19.78 -11.49
N ASP A 308 -7.79 20.19 -11.95
CA ASP A 308 -8.33 21.54 -11.75
C ASP A 308 -9.17 21.60 -10.46
N PHE A 309 -8.51 21.50 -9.31
CA PHE A 309 -9.14 21.46 -7.99
C PHE A 309 -9.92 22.73 -7.66
N THR A 310 -9.51 23.88 -8.21
CA THR A 310 -10.21 25.16 -8.00
C THR A 310 -11.57 25.16 -8.71
N SER A 311 -11.60 24.70 -9.96
CA SER A 311 -12.88 24.55 -10.68
C SER A 311 -13.73 23.46 -10.05
N ALA A 312 -13.14 22.32 -9.66
CA ALA A 312 -13.85 21.24 -8.97
C ALA A 312 -14.52 21.75 -7.69
N ARG A 313 -13.81 22.54 -6.88
CA ARG A 313 -14.36 23.19 -5.68
C ARG A 313 -15.53 24.11 -6.01
N THR A 314 -15.36 24.98 -7.00
CA THR A 314 -16.39 25.95 -7.40
C THR A 314 -17.67 25.25 -7.89
N ILE A 315 -17.51 24.16 -8.65
CA ILE A 315 -18.64 23.35 -9.11
C ILE A 315 -19.31 22.69 -7.91
N LEU A 316 -18.56 22.05 -7.02
CA LEU A 316 -19.08 21.39 -5.83
C LEU A 316 -19.88 22.34 -4.94
N ASP A 317 -19.38 23.57 -4.73
CA ASP A 317 -20.06 24.60 -3.95
C ASP A 317 -21.40 25.06 -4.56
N SER A 318 -21.61 24.80 -5.86
CA SER A 318 -22.86 25.10 -6.57
C SER A 318 -23.88 23.95 -6.59
N ILE A 319 -23.49 22.75 -6.14
CA ILE A 319 -24.37 21.58 -6.09
C ILE A 319 -25.17 21.61 -4.78
N ASP A 320 -26.50 21.70 -4.89
CA ASP A 320 -27.41 21.63 -3.75
C ASP A 320 -27.95 20.21 -3.49
N ASP A 321 -28.01 19.37 -4.55
CA ASP A 321 -28.58 18.04 -4.47
C ASP A 321 -27.67 17.07 -3.70
N ALA A 322 -28.26 16.32 -2.77
CA ALA A 322 -27.53 15.42 -1.89
C ALA A 322 -27.02 14.16 -2.63
N ALA A 323 -27.75 13.67 -3.63
CA ALA A 323 -27.35 12.52 -4.42
C ALA A 323 -26.20 12.89 -5.38
N ASP A 324 -26.25 14.10 -5.95
CA ASP A 324 -25.13 14.62 -6.76
C ASP A 324 -23.87 14.80 -5.90
N ARG A 325 -23.99 15.33 -4.67
CA ARG A 325 -22.86 15.42 -3.72
C ARG A 325 -22.28 14.06 -3.34
N ALA A 326 -23.13 13.06 -3.11
CA ALA A 326 -22.66 11.69 -2.86
C ALA A 326 -21.96 11.11 -4.10
N SER A 327 -22.46 11.39 -5.30
CA SER A 327 -21.84 10.98 -6.57
C SER A 327 -20.48 11.63 -6.79
N CYS A 328 -20.33 12.91 -6.44
CA CYS A 328 -19.04 13.60 -6.41
C CYS A 328 -18.05 12.94 -5.43
N ALA A 329 -18.52 12.56 -4.24
CA ALA A 329 -17.69 11.85 -3.26
C ALA A 329 -17.25 10.47 -3.77
N ALA A 330 -18.16 9.71 -4.40
CA ALA A 330 -17.83 8.41 -4.99
C ALA A 330 -16.77 8.52 -6.09
N PHE A 331 -16.94 9.48 -7.01
CA PHE A 331 -15.96 9.77 -8.06
C PHE A 331 -14.59 10.16 -7.49
N GLY A 332 -14.59 11.02 -6.45
CA GLY A 332 -13.37 11.45 -5.78
C GLY A 332 -12.64 10.29 -5.10
N LEU A 333 -13.36 9.42 -4.38
CA LEU A 333 -12.76 8.26 -3.73
C LEU A 333 -12.12 7.30 -4.73
N GLU A 334 -12.82 7.01 -5.83
CA GLU A 334 -12.27 6.17 -6.90
C GLU A 334 -11.00 6.80 -7.50
N LEU A 335 -11.04 8.10 -7.81
CA LEU A 335 -9.89 8.80 -8.38
C LEU A 335 -8.71 8.84 -7.39
N ALA A 336 -8.99 9.00 -6.10
CA ALA A 336 -7.98 8.94 -5.04
C ALA A 336 -7.35 7.55 -4.97
N ALA A 337 -8.13 6.47 -5.07
CA ALA A 337 -7.59 5.10 -5.11
C ALA A 337 -6.74 4.85 -6.35
N LEU A 338 -7.14 5.39 -7.50
CA LEU A 338 -6.36 5.27 -8.73
C LEU A 338 -5.04 6.06 -8.69
N TRP A 339 -5.01 7.20 -8.00
CA TRP A 339 -3.84 8.07 -7.94
C TRP A 339 -2.97 7.82 -6.70
N MET A 340 -3.38 6.94 -5.81
CA MET A 340 -2.59 6.56 -4.65
C MET A 340 -1.41 5.68 -5.09
N PRO A 341 -0.16 6.06 -4.78
CA PRO A 341 1.00 5.23 -5.10
C PRO A 341 0.99 3.96 -4.23
N PRO A 342 1.31 2.78 -4.80
CA PRO A 342 1.31 1.51 -4.07
C PRO A 342 2.47 1.44 -3.06
N ASP A 343 3.62 2.02 -3.40
CA ASP A 343 4.88 1.84 -2.66
C ASP A 343 5.05 2.80 -1.48
N SER A 344 4.06 3.66 -1.20
CA SER A 344 4.15 4.68 -0.15
C SER A 344 2.98 4.67 0.84
N PRO A 345 2.71 3.53 1.51
CA PRO A 345 1.63 3.45 2.49
C PRO A 345 1.84 4.34 3.73
N TRP A 346 3.07 4.82 3.95
CA TRP A 346 3.46 5.60 5.13
C TRP A 346 3.77 7.08 4.84
N MET A 347 3.38 7.61 3.68
CA MET A 347 3.50 9.06 3.42
C MET A 347 2.78 9.87 4.52
N PRO A 348 3.43 10.87 5.13
CA PRO A 348 2.79 11.75 6.11
C PRO A 348 1.55 12.43 5.54
N GLU A 349 0.53 12.65 6.37
CA GLU A 349 -0.71 13.36 6.00
C GLU A 349 -0.48 14.82 5.57
N ASP A 350 0.65 15.40 5.97
CA ASP A 350 1.06 16.77 5.65
C ASP A 350 1.55 16.95 4.20
N ASP A 351 1.57 15.90 3.39
CA ASP A 351 1.95 15.98 1.99
C ASP A 351 0.79 16.55 1.15
N GLU A 352 0.94 17.77 0.61
CA GLU A 352 -0.07 18.48 -0.19
C GLU A 352 -0.28 17.86 -1.59
N GLY A 353 -0.17 16.54 -1.72
CA GLY A 353 -0.34 15.82 -2.98
C GLY A 353 -1.79 15.80 -3.47
N ASP A 354 -1.96 15.44 -4.74
CA ASP A 354 -3.29 15.43 -5.40
C ASP A 354 -4.33 14.56 -4.67
N VAL A 355 -3.93 13.43 -4.09
CA VAL A 355 -4.83 12.56 -3.30
C VAL A 355 -5.39 13.30 -2.09
N SER A 356 -4.55 14.07 -1.38
CA SER A 356 -4.98 14.88 -0.24
C SER A 356 -6.04 15.90 -0.68
N ARG A 357 -5.75 16.66 -1.75
CA ARG A 357 -6.69 17.64 -2.36
C ARG A 357 -8.02 17.01 -2.78
N ILE A 358 -7.98 15.80 -3.35
CA ILE A 358 -9.19 15.04 -3.70
C ILE A 358 -9.99 14.71 -2.43
N LEU A 359 -9.35 14.20 -1.39
CA LEU A 359 -10.02 13.84 -0.14
C LEU A 359 -10.59 15.06 0.60
N GLU A 360 -9.98 16.24 0.47
CA GLU A 360 -10.59 17.48 0.98
C GLU A 360 -11.91 17.80 0.26
N LEU A 361 -11.94 17.63 -1.06
CA LEU A 361 -13.15 17.83 -1.86
C LEU A 361 -14.20 16.76 -1.55
N VAL A 362 -13.80 15.50 -1.34
CA VAL A 362 -14.67 14.41 -0.89
C VAL A 362 -15.30 14.76 0.46
N GLY A 363 -14.52 15.22 1.44
CA GLY A 363 -15.05 15.68 2.74
C GLY A 363 -16.02 16.85 2.59
N ALA A 364 -15.66 17.84 1.77
CA ALA A 364 -16.48 19.01 1.52
C ALA A 364 -17.82 18.75 0.81
N THR A 365 -18.01 17.56 0.24
CA THR A 365 -19.34 17.16 -0.25
C THR A 365 -20.38 17.15 0.88
N GLY A 366 -19.96 16.91 2.13
CA GLY A 366 -20.84 16.65 3.28
C GLY A 366 -21.62 15.33 3.14
N ARG A 367 -21.25 14.49 2.17
CA ARG A 367 -21.88 13.22 1.80
C ARG A 367 -20.85 12.12 1.54
N SER A 368 -19.67 12.22 2.15
CA SER A 368 -18.60 11.23 1.98
C SER A 368 -18.99 9.82 2.44
N PRO A 369 -19.80 9.59 3.50
CA PRO A 369 -20.27 8.24 3.82
C PRO A 369 -21.18 7.65 2.74
N GLU A 370 -22.13 8.44 2.24
CA GLU A 370 -23.02 7.99 1.16
C GLU A 370 -22.26 7.78 -0.16
N GLY A 371 -21.28 8.64 -0.44
CA GLY A 371 -20.39 8.47 -1.59
C GLY A 371 -19.51 7.23 -1.49
N TYR A 372 -19.01 6.90 -0.30
CA TYR A 372 -18.28 5.66 -0.06
C TYR A 372 -19.18 4.43 -0.28
N GLY A 373 -20.40 4.44 0.25
CA GLY A 373 -21.39 3.38 -0.03
C GLY A 373 -21.67 3.21 -1.52
N LEU A 374 -21.87 4.32 -2.24
CA LEU A 374 -22.06 4.29 -3.69
C LEU A 374 -20.84 3.76 -4.44
N ALA A 375 -19.63 4.13 -4.01
CA ALA A 375 -18.39 3.64 -4.62
C ALA A 375 -18.22 2.12 -4.43
N LEU A 376 -18.63 1.57 -3.29
CA LEU A 376 -18.68 0.12 -3.06
C LEU A 376 -19.71 -0.56 -3.98
N ASP A 377 -20.93 -0.02 -4.05
CA ASP A 377 -22.01 -0.57 -4.89
C ASP A 377 -21.65 -0.59 -6.38
N MET A 378 -20.89 0.40 -6.84
CA MET A 378 -20.38 0.50 -8.20
C MET A 378 -19.15 -0.38 -8.47
N GLY A 379 -18.54 -0.97 -7.44
CA GLY A 379 -17.24 -1.63 -7.54
C GLY A 379 -16.09 -0.66 -7.88
N ALA A 380 -16.27 0.63 -7.61
CA ALA A 380 -15.26 1.67 -7.80
C ALA A 380 -14.23 1.70 -6.67
N ILE A 381 -14.63 1.22 -5.48
CA ILE A 381 -13.74 0.90 -4.36
C ILE A 381 -13.93 -0.57 -4.04
N ALA A 382 -12.85 -1.35 -4.02
CA ALA A 382 -12.90 -2.76 -3.72
C ALA A 382 -13.09 -3.00 -2.21
N ALA A 383 -13.90 -4.02 -1.87
CA ALA A 383 -14.10 -4.49 -0.50
C ALA A 383 -12.98 -5.44 -0.08
N GLU A 384 -11.75 -4.91 -0.08
CA GLU A 384 -10.52 -5.64 0.24
C GLU A 384 -9.85 -4.97 1.44
N SER A 385 -9.49 -5.77 2.46
CA SER A 385 -8.85 -5.30 3.69
C SER A 385 -7.52 -6.02 3.89
N GLY A 386 -6.50 -5.27 4.33
CA GLY A 386 -5.12 -5.73 4.43
C GLY A 386 -4.14 -4.56 4.55
N ASP A 387 -2.91 -4.83 4.99
CA ASP A 387 -1.88 -3.78 5.19
C ASP A 387 -1.52 -3.04 3.91
N ASP A 388 -1.58 -3.72 2.77
CA ASP A 388 -1.22 -3.16 1.45
C ASP A 388 -2.46 -2.80 0.59
N SER A 389 -3.66 -2.81 1.19
CA SER A 389 -4.90 -2.49 0.47
C SER A 389 -5.02 -0.98 0.21
N VAL A 390 -4.73 -0.56 -1.02
CA VAL A 390 -4.95 0.82 -1.49
C VAL A 390 -6.41 1.28 -1.27
N PRO A 391 -7.45 0.49 -1.60
CA PRO A 391 -8.84 0.84 -1.29
C PRO A 391 -9.07 1.12 0.19
N GLU A 392 -8.57 0.26 1.09
CA GLU A 392 -8.69 0.45 2.53
C GLU A 392 -7.92 1.69 3.00
N MET A 393 -6.75 1.96 2.43
CA MET A 393 -5.92 3.12 2.78
C MET A 393 -6.59 4.46 2.43
N VAL A 394 -7.21 4.58 1.24
CA VAL A 394 -8.01 5.76 0.87
C VAL A 394 -9.15 5.96 1.85
N VAL A 395 -9.85 4.88 2.18
CA VAL A 395 -10.99 4.89 3.10
C VAL A 395 -10.55 5.23 4.53
N ASN A 396 -9.37 4.77 4.96
CA ASN A 396 -8.77 5.14 6.24
C ASN A 396 -8.42 6.64 6.28
N ARG A 397 -7.82 7.20 5.23
CA ARG A 397 -7.54 8.65 5.17
C ARG A 397 -8.82 9.48 5.19
N LEU A 398 -9.88 9.02 4.52
CA LEU A 398 -11.21 9.63 4.66
C LEU A 398 -11.68 9.59 6.13
N TYR A 399 -11.59 8.44 6.78
CA TYR A 399 -11.95 8.30 8.19
C TYR A 399 -11.15 9.24 9.10
N VAL A 400 -9.82 9.31 8.96
CA VAL A 400 -8.98 10.20 9.77
C VAL A 400 -9.43 11.65 9.63
N ARG A 401 -9.74 12.11 8.40
CA ARG A 401 -10.27 13.45 8.19
C ARG A 401 -11.60 13.69 8.91
N LEU A 402 -12.53 12.73 8.86
CA LEU A 402 -13.80 12.83 9.60
C LEU A 402 -13.57 12.87 11.12
N PHE A 403 -12.56 12.13 11.62
CA PHE A 403 -12.14 12.13 13.01
C PHE A 403 -11.58 13.50 13.43
N GLU A 404 -10.70 14.10 12.62
CA GLU A 404 -10.11 15.42 12.88
C GLU A 404 -11.17 16.54 12.87
N GLU A 405 -12.11 16.46 11.94
CA GLU A 405 -13.27 17.37 11.86
C GLU A 405 -14.27 17.13 13.02
N ARG A 406 -14.11 16.05 13.79
CA ARG A 406 -15.03 15.55 14.82
C ARG A 406 -16.47 15.41 14.31
N ASP A 407 -16.64 14.97 13.06
CA ASP A 407 -17.97 14.76 12.47
C ASP A 407 -18.56 13.40 12.90
N VAL A 408 -19.10 13.36 14.11
CA VAL A 408 -19.70 12.16 14.71
C VAL A 408 -20.86 11.61 13.87
N ASP A 409 -21.64 12.47 13.21
CA ASP A 409 -22.77 12.06 12.38
C ASP A 409 -22.30 11.38 11.09
N ALA A 410 -21.28 11.94 10.43
CA ALA A 410 -20.66 11.32 9.26
C ALA A 410 -20.01 9.98 9.62
N VAL A 411 -19.24 9.90 10.73
CA VAL A 411 -18.63 8.62 11.16
C VAL A 411 -19.71 7.57 11.49
N THR A 412 -20.82 7.97 12.12
CA THR A 412 -21.95 7.05 12.39
C THR A 412 -22.56 6.49 11.10
N ARG A 413 -22.71 7.31 10.06
CA ARG A 413 -23.19 6.88 8.73
C ARG A 413 -22.15 6.06 7.95
N PHE A 414 -20.87 6.26 8.22
CA PHE A 414 -19.74 5.59 7.56
C PHE A 414 -19.57 4.13 8.04
N VAL A 415 -19.68 3.89 9.36
CA VAL A 415 -19.43 2.59 9.99
C VAL A 415 -20.11 1.41 9.30
N PRO A 416 -21.42 1.43 8.96
CA PRO A 416 -22.08 0.29 8.34
C PRO A 416 -21.48 -0.15 7.00
N PHE A 417 -20.91 0.78 6.22
CA PHE A 417 -20.22 0.47 4.97
C PHE A 417 -18.84 -0.12 5.26
N ALA A 418 -18.09 0.53 6.17
CA ALA A 418 -16.74 0.09 6.53
C ALA A 418 -16.73 -1.29 7.19
N GLU A 419 -17.72 -1.65 8.00
CA GLU A 419 -17.78 -2.99 8.60
C GLU A 419 -17.91 -4.11 7.58
N GLN A 420 -18.53 -3.83 6.43
CA GLN A 420 -18.73 -4.82 5.38
C GLN A 420 -17.51 -4.94 4.47
N ALA A 421 -16.81 -3.83 4.23
CA ALA A 421 -15.75 -3.75 3.23
C ALA A 421 -14.34 -3.62 3.82
N HIS A 422 -14.18 -2.88 4.91
CA HIS A 422 -12.89 -2.49 5.51
C HIS A 422 -12.93 -2.56 7.06
N PRO A 423 -13.00 -3.78 7.66
CA PRO A 423 -13.25 -3.96 9.10
C PRO A 423 -12.21 -3.32 10.03
N ARG A 424 -10.97 -3.13 9.58
CA ARG A 424 -9.91 -2.49 10.37
C ARG A 424 -10.21 -1.00 10.56
N VAL A 425 -10.58 -0.32 9.47
CA VAL A 425 -11.01 1.09 9.50
C VAL A 425 -12.29 1.24 10.33
N ALA A 426 -13.23 0.32 10.18
CA ALA A 426 -14.46 0.31 10.97
C ALA A 426 -14.19 0.20 12.49
N THR A 427 -13.22 -0.64 12.89
CA THR A 427 -12.82 -0.78 14.30
C THR A 427 -12.29 0.53 14.87
N GLY A 428 -11.47 1.25 14.11
CA GLY A 428 -11.01 2.60 14.48
C GLY A 428 -12.18 3.59 14.64
N ALA A 429 -13.08 3.63 13.66
CA ALA A 429 -14.27 4.49 13.68
C ALA A 429 -15.20 4.20 14.86
N LEU A 430 -15.42 2.94 15.20
CA LEU A 430 -16.18 2.51 16.37
C LEU A 430 -15.51 2.96 17.68
N GLY A 431 -14.18 2.92 17.74
CA GLY A 431 -13.40 3.47 18.85
C GLY A 431 -13.62 4.97 19.04
N PHE A 432 -13.65 5.74 17.95
CA PHE A 432 -13.97 7.17 18.01
C PHE A 432 -15.40 7.44 18.52
N LEU A 433 -16.40 6.72 18.01
CA LEU A 433 -17.78 6.85 18.48
C LEU A 433 -17.93 6.48 19.96
N ALA A 434 -17.19 5.47 20.42
CA ALA A 434 -17.15 5.12 21.84
C ALA A 434 -16.53 6.24 22.68
N TRP A 435 -15.43 6.83 22.22
CA TRP A 435 -14.76 7.93 22.90
C TRP A 435 -15.65 9.18 22.99
N ASP A 436 -16.33 9.58 21.92
CA ASP A 436 -17.30 10.68 21.94
C ASP A 436 -18.49 10.40 22.87
N ALA A 437 -18.99 9.16 22.89
CA ALA A 437 -20.04 8.75 23.83
C ALA A 437 -19.58 8.83 25.29
N GLN A 438 -18.33 8.45 25.60
CA GLN A 438 -17.73 8.62 26.93
C GLN A 438 -17.59 10.09 27.33
N GLU A 439 -17.19 10.98 26.41
CA GLU A 439 -17.14 12.44 26.68
C GLU A 439 -18.51 13.01 27.06
N ARG A 440 -19.60 12.35 26.62
CA ARG A 440 -20.99 12.73 26.89
C ARG A 440 -21.60 11.96 28.07
N ASP A 441 -20.81 11.16 28.79
CA ASP A 441 -21.25 10.25 29.86
C ASP A 441 -22.31 9.21 29.41
N ASP A 442 -22.40 8.91 28.10
CA ASP A 442 -23.28 7.85 27.55
C ASP A 442 -22.53 6.52 27.48
N PHE A 443 -22.31 5.92 28.66
CA PHE A 443 -21.54 4.70 28.79
C PHE A 443 -22.21 3.48 28.13
N ASP A 444 -23.53 3.46 28.02
CA ASP A 444 -24.26 2.39 27.33
C ASP A 444 -23.96 2.41 25.82
N ALA A 445 -23.97 3.60 25.21
CA ALA A 445 -23.56 3.76 23.81
C ALA A 445 -22.08 3.42 23.62
N ALA A 446 -21.20 3.88 24.52
CA ALA A 446 -19.77 3.56 24.45
C ALA A 446 -19.49 2.05 24.50
N ILE A 447 -20.14 1.32 25.41
CA ILE A 447 -20.07 -0.15 25.48
C ILE A 447 -20.57 -0.78 24.19
N ALA A 448 -21.69 -0.30 23.64
CA ALA A 448 -22.26 -0.84 22.41
C ALA A 448 -21.28 -0.69 21.22
N TRP A 449 -20.64 0.47 21.09
CA TRP A 449 -19.66 0.71 20.03
C TRP A 449 -18.39 -0.13 20.19
N LEU A 450 -17.80 -0.18 21.39
CA LEU A 450 -16.61 -0.99 21.64
C LEU A 450 -16.86 -2.48 21.46
N ARG A 451 -18.03 -2.99 21.90
CA ARG A 451 -18.42 -4.38 21.69
C ARG A 451 -18.55 -4.72 20.21
N ARG A 452 -19.10 -3.80 19.41
CA ARG A 452 -19.22 -3.96 17.96
C ARG A 452 -17.83 -4.03 17.31
N GLY A 453 -16.90 -3.16 17.70
CA GLY A 453 -15.52 -3.18 17.20
C GLY A 453 -14.75 -4.43 17.63
N ALA A 454 -14.92 -4.88 18.87
CA ALA A 454 -14.32 -6.12 19.37
C ALA A 454 -14.80 -7.38 18.62
N ALA A 455 -15.95 -7.32 17.94
CA ALA A 455 -16.47 -8.44 17.16
C ALA A 455 -15.84 -8.55 15.75
N LEU A 456 -15.12 -7.54 15.28
CA LEU A 456 -14.52 -7.48 13.93
C LEU A 456 -13.14 -8.15 13.88
N THR A 457 -13.08 -9.45 14.17
CA THR A 457 -11.80 -10.17 14.34
C THR A 457 -11.09 -10.56 13.03
N ASP A 458 -11.72 -10.37 11.89
CA ASP A 458 -11.21 -10.70 10.55
C ASP A 458 -11.12 -9.39 9.73
N PRO A 459 -10.02 -9.11 9.01
CA PRO A 459 -8.79 -9.91 8.87
C PRO A 459 -7.77 -9.72 9.99
N ASP A 460 -7.94 -8.70 10.84
CA ASP A 460 -6.94 -8.33 11.85
C ASP A 460 -7.52 -8.45 13.27
N PRO A 461 -7.27 -9.59 13.97
CA PRO A 461 -7.76 -9.77 15.34
C PRO A 461 -7.10 -8.81 16.34
N SER A 462 -5.95 -8.21 15.99
CA SER A 462 -5.22 -7.30 16.88
C SER A 462 -5.92 -5.95 17.01
N MET A 463 -6.54 -5.46 15.94
CA MET A 463 -7.38 -4.25 16.00
C MET A 463 -8.62 -4.47 16.87
N ALA A 464 -9.32 -5.59 16.68
CA ALA A 464 -10.46 -5.98 17.51
C ALA A 464 -10.07 -6.15 18.99
N ALA A 465 -8.88 -6.71 19.26
CA ALA A 465 -8.34 -6.81 20.61
C ALA A 465 -8.11 -5.44 21.27
N GLY A 466 -7.70 -4.43 20.50
CA GLY A 466 -7.61 -3.05 20.98
C GLY A 466 -8.96 -2.51 21.47
N ALA A 467 -10.03 -2.75 20.71
CA ALA A 467 -11.40 -2.38 21.12
C ALA A 467 -11.86 -3.16 22.36
N ALA A 468 -11.59 -4.47 22.42
CA ALA A 468 -11.86 -5.31 23.59
C ALA A 468 -11.11 -4.83 24.85
N PHE A 469 -9.86 -4.38 24.69
CA PHE A 469 -9.08 -3.83 25.80
C PHE A 469 -9.71 -2.54 26.36
N GLN A 470 -10.15 -1.62 25.50
CA GLN A 470 -10.86 -0.42 25.95
C GLN A 470 -12.21 -0.76 26.59
N LEU A 471 -12.91 -1.77 26.07
CA LEU A 471 -14.14 -2.28 26.67
C LEU A 471 -13.89 -2.81 28.10
N GLY A 472 -12.80 -3.56 28.30
CA GLY A 472 -12.37 -4.04 29.60
C GLY A 472 -12.12 -2.89 30.59
N LYS A 473 -11.37 -1.86 30.17
CA LYS A 473 -11.13 -0.66 30.99
C LYS A 473 -12.42 0.08 31.36
N LEU A 474 -13.34 0.22 30.41
CA LEU A 474 -14.62 0.88 30.66
C LEU A 474 -15.48 0.08 31.65
N HIS A 475 -15.55 -1.24 31.51
CA HIS A 475 -16.24 -2.09 32.47
C HIS A 475 -15.60 -2.04 33.86
N THR A 476 -14.26 -1.98 33.96
CA THR A 476 -13.56 -1.76 35.23
C THR A 476 -13.98 -0.45 35.88
N GLN A 477 -14.03 0.65 35.13
CA GLN A 477 -14.46 1.96 35.62
C GLN A 477 -15.90 1.94 36.16
N LEU A 478 -16.78 1.15 35.55
CA LEU A 478 -18.19 1.02 35.92
C LEU A 478 -18.45 -0.03 37.01
N GLY A 479 -17.44 -0.82 37.40
CA GLY A 479 -17.56 -1.90 38.39
C GLY A 479 -18.18 -3.19 37.84
N ASN A 480 -18.22 -3.37 36.51
CA ASN A 480 -18.72 -4.57 35.86
C ASN A 480 -17.61 -5.63 35.75
N VAL A 481 -17.27 -6.28 36.87
CA VAL A 481 -16.09 -7.14 36.99
C VAL A 481 -16.08 -8.30 35.99
N GLU A 482 -17.19 -9.02 35.81
CA GLU A 482 -17.22 -10.18 34.89
C GLU A 482 -17.10 -9.77 33.44
N ASP A 483 -17.79 -8.71 33.01
CA ASP A 483 -17.68 -8.18 31.65
C ASP A 483 -16.26 -7.67 31.37
N ALA A 484 -15.62 -7.03 32.35
CA ALA A 484 -14.24 -6.56 32.22
C ALA A 484 -13.26 -7.73 32.06
N LYS A 485 -13.44 -8.82 32.81
CA LYS A 485 -12.62 -10.04 32.69
C LYS A 485 -12.75 -10.68 31.31
N GLU A 486 -13.98 -10.79 30.79
CA GLU A 486 -14.23 -11.35 29.46
C GLU A 486 -13.54 -10.50 28.39
N ALA A 487 -13.71 -9.18 28.46
CA ALA A 487 -13.12 -8.24 27.50
C ALA A 487 -11.58 -8.24 27.54
N PHE A 488 -10.95 -8.28 28.72
CA PHE A 488 -9.48 -8.39 28.81
C PHE A 488 -8.95 -9.74 28.31
N THR A 489 -9.70 -10.82 28.52
CA THR A 489 -9.33 -12.15 27.99
C THR A 489 -9.38 -12.15 26.47
N GLN A 490 -10.46 -11.61 25.89
CA GLN A 490 -10.58 -11.44 24.44
C GLN A 490 -9.44 -10.58 23.87
N ALA A 491 -9.09 -9.48 24.53
CA ALA A 491 -8.00 -8.62 24.11
C ALA A 491 -6.65 -9.34 24.10
N GLU A 492 -6.31 -10.04 25.19
CA GLU A 492 -5.07 -10.81 25.28
C GLU A 492 -4.98 -11.90 24.20
N GLU A 493 -6.08 -12.61 23.93
CA GLU A 493 -6.08 -13.66 22.91
C GLU A 493 -5.90 -13.10 21.48
N GLY A 494 -6.50 -11.94 21.20
CA GLY A 494 -6.48 -11.33 19.87
C GLY A 494 -5.23 -10.50 19.53
N PHE A 495 -4.54 -9.91 20.51
CA PHE A 495 -3.35 -9.09 20.23
C PHE A 495 -2.23 -9.87 19.54
N ALA A 496 -1.64 -9.31 18.49
CA ALA A 496 -0.47 -9.91 17.83
C ALA A 496 0.82 -9.74 18.65
N LEU A 497 1.03 -8.54 19.21
CA LEU A 497 2.23 -8.19 19.99
C LEU A 497 2.13 -8.70 21.44
N LEU A 498 3.18 -9.39 21.89
CA LEU A 498 3.26 -9.95 23.26
C LEU A 498 3.18 -8.87 24.34
N GLU A 499 3.70 -7.67 24.09
CA GLU A 499 3.62 -6.54 25.03
C GLU A 499 2.17 -6.14 25.32
N HIS A 500 1.32 -6.14 24.30
CA HIS A 500 -0.11 -5.84 24.45
C HIS A 500 -0.87 -6.98 25.15
N ARG A 501 -0.49 -8.24 24.90
CA ARG A 501 -1.01 -9.40 25.65
C ARG A 501 -0.68 -9.31 27.14
N LEU A 502 0.58 -8.99 27.45
CA LEU A 502 1.04 -8.79 28.82
C LEU A 502 0.26 -7.67 29.51
N LEU A 503 0.08 -6.53 28.84
CA LEU A 503 -0.67 -5.40 29.37
C LEU A 503 -2.13 -5.77 29.69
N ALA A 504 -2.80 -6.50 28.79
CA ALA A 504 -4.17 -6.99 29.02
C ALA A 504 -4.26 -7.92 30.22
N ALA A 505 -3.30 -8.86 30.37
CA ALA A 505 -3.23 -9.74 31.53
C ALA A 505 -2.98 -8.96 32.83
N GLN A 506 -2.07 -7.99 32.84
CA GLN A 506 -1.79 -7.17 34.02
C GLN A 506 -3.02 -6.37 34.48
N GLN A 507 -3.71 -5.71 33.56
CA GLN A 507 -4.94 -4.96 33.87
C GLN A 507 -6.06 -5.87 34.42
N GLN A 508 -6.19 -7.08 33.87
CA GLN A 508 -7.12 -8.08 34.40
C GLN A 508 -6.71 -8.55 35.81
N ALA A 509 -5.43 -8.74 36.09
CA ALA A 509 -4.94 -9.14 37.41
C ALA A 509 -5.19 -8.05 38.46
N GLU A 510 -4.89 -6.79 38.14
CA GLU A 510 -5.18 -5.63 38.99
C GLU A 510 -6.67 -5.55 39.35
N LEU A 511 -7.55 -5.69 38.35
CA LEU A 511 -9.00 -5.74 38.55
C LEU A 511 -9.41 -6.81 39.58
N LEU A 512 -8.84 -8.01 39.48
CA LEU A 512 -9.18 -9.13 40.36
C LEU A 512 -8.67 -8.91 41.79
N VAL A 513 -7.48 -8.32 41.94
CA VAL A 513 -6.92 -7.95 43.25
C VAL A 513 -7.78 -6.89 43.94
N ASP A 514 -8.20 -5.85 43.21
CA ASP A 514 -9.04 -4.78 43.73
C ASP A 514 -10.43 -5.28 44.18
N HIS A 515 -10.88 -6.41 43.64
CA HIS A 515 -12.16 -7.05 43.96
C HIS A 515 -12.03 -8.32 44.82
N ASP A 516 -10.86 -8.54 45.44
CA ASP A 516 -10.59 -9.64 46.38
C ASP A 516 -10.72 -11.06 45.78
N ASP A 517 -10.65 -11.22 44.44
CA ASP A 517 -10.55 -12.52 43.78
C ASP A 517 -9.08 -12.95 43.65
N GLN A 518 -8.50 -13.30 44.81
CA GLN A 518 -7.10 -13.73 44.90
C GLN A 518 -6.80 -14.97 44.05
N ALA A 519 -7.73 -15.91 43.96
CA ALA A 519 -7.54 -17.14 43.19
C ALA A 519 -7.56 -16.87 41.69
N GLY A 520 -8.43 -15.98 41.21
CA GLY A 520 -8.42 -15.49 39.84
C GLY A 520 -7.14 -14.73 39.52
N ALA A 521 -6.72 -13.82 40.40
CA ALA A 521 -5.51 -13.02 40.21
C ALA A 521 -4.27 -13.89 40.01
N LEU A 522 -4.10 -14.98 40.78
CA LEU A 522 -3.00 -15.92 40.61
C LEU A 522 -2.99 -16.59 39.23
N VAL A 523 -4.16 -16.92 38.66
CA VAL A 523 -4.23 -17.50 37.31
C VAL A 523 -3.74 -16.50 36.27
N VAL A 524 -4.23 -15.26 36.35
CA VAL A 524 -3.90 -14.20 35.38
C VAL A 524 -2.44 -13.78 35.50
N LEU A 525 -1.91 -13.62 36.71
CA LEU A 525 -0.49 -13.32 36.95
C LEU A 525 0.43 -14.43 36.41
N ALA A 526 0.00 -15.68 36.46
CA ALA A 526 0.76 -16.78 35.87
C ALA A 526 0.81 -16.69 34.34
N ARG A 527 -0.28 -16.25 33.68
CA ARG A 527 -0.27 -15.94 32.23
C ARG A 527 0.61 -14.73 31.92
N ALA A 528 0.51 -13.65 32.69
CA ALA A 528 1.34 -12.45 32.53
C ALA A 528 2.83 -12.80 32.62
N ALA A 529 3.24 -13.55 33.64
CA ALA A 529 4.62 -14.01 33.81
C ALA A 529 5.11 -14.90 32.65
N PHE A 530 4.22 -15.67 32.04
CA PHE A 530 4.54 -16.44 30.83
C PHE A 530 4.81 -15.53 29.63
N HIS A 531 3.98 -14.50 29.39
CA HIS A 531 4.22 -13.54 28.30
C HIS A 531 5.51 -12.74 28.52
N GLU A 532 5.78 -12.33 29.76
CA GLU A 532 7.00 -11.59 30.12
C GLU A 532 8.26 -12.44 29.89
N ALA A 533 8.23 -13.72 30.27
CA ALA A 533 9.32 -14.64 29.97
C ALA A 533 9.54 -14.81 28.46
N ARG A 534 8.47 -14.85 27.65
CA ARG A 534 8.58 -14.92 26.19
C ARG A 534 9.12 -13.65 25.55
N LEU A 535 8.89 -12.48 26.16
CA LEU A 535 9.47 -11.22 25.71
C LEU A 535 10.99 -11.16 25.98
N GLU A 536 11.42 -11.68 27.13
CA GLU A 536 12.84 -11.66 27.52
C GLU A 536 13.69 -12.72 26.81
N LEU A 537 13.11 -13.88 26.52
CA LEU A 537 13.82 -15.04 25.99
C LEU A 537 13.74 -15.05 24.47
N SER A 538 14.90 -14.97 23.82
CA SER A 538 15.03 -14.85 22.37
C SER A 538 14.60 -16.10 21.59
N GLU A 539 14.55 -17.27 22.22
CA GLU A 539 14.07 -18.51 21.62
C GLU A 539 12.66 -18.82 22.13
N GLU A 540 11.67 -19.00 21.24
CA GLU A 540 10.28 -19.31 21.63
C GLU A 540 10.18 -20.55 22.53
N ASP A 541 11.03 -21.54 22.27
CA ASP A 541 11.13 -22.77 23.06
C ASP A 541 11.59 -22.52 24.51
N ASP A 542 12.44 -21.52 24.75
CA ASP A 542 12.89 -21.16 26.10
C ASP A 542 11.74 -20.58 26.94
N GLY A 543 10.91 -19.72 26.33
CA GLY A 543 9.70 -19.20 26.98
C GLY A 543 8.70 -20.31 27.32
N ALA A 544 8.49 -21.26 26.40
CA ALA A 544 7.63 -22.42 26.62
C ALA A 544 8.16 -23.33 27.75
N ARG A 545 9.46 -23.65 27.76
CA ARG A 545 10.10 -24.38 28.86
C ARG A 545 9.92 -23.67 30.20
N SER A 546 10.06 -22.33 30.20
CA SER A 546 9.87 -21.56 31.42
C SER A 546 8.43 -21.60 31.95
N GLY A 547 7.45 -21.61 31.05
CA GLY A 547 6.05 -21.84 31.37
C GLY A 547 5.79 -23.22 31.98
N HIS A 548 6.33 -24.29 31.39
CA HIS A 548 6.21 -25.66 31.94
C HIS A 548 6.76 -25.78 33.36
N ARG A 549 7.92 -25.17 33.60
CA ARG A 549 8.53 -25.15 34.93
C ARG A 549 7.68 -24.41 35.97
N LEU A 550 7.16 -23.24 35.60
CA LEU A 550 6.22 -22.50 36.45
C LEU A 550 5.01 -23.36 36.77
N ALA A 551 4.42 -24.02 35.76
CA ALA A 551 3.27 -24.90 35.95
C ALA A 551 3.57 -26.07 36.90
N HIS A 552 4.73 -26.71 36.78
CA HIS A 552 5.16 -27.78 37.70
C HIS A 552 5.24 -27.29 39.15
N LEU A 553 5.89 -26.15 39.38
CA LEU A 553 6.07 -25.58 40.72
C LEU A 553 4.75 -25.11 41.34
N LEU A 554 3.83 -24.59 40.53
CA LEU A 554 2.49 -24.23 40.96
C LEU A 554 1.69 -25.46 41.40
N ASP A 555 1.80 -26.58 40.67
CA ASP A 555 1.15 -27.83 41.07
C ASP A 555 1.71 -28.38 42.40
N GLU A 556 3.03 -28.31 42.61
CA GLU A 556 3.65 -28.69 43.89
C GLU A 556 3.18 -27.80 45.05
N ALA A 557 2.90 -26.54 44.77
CA ALA A 557 2.38 -25.58 45.75
C ALA A 557 0.86 -25.70 45.99
N GLY A 558 0.15 -26.51 45.20
CA GLY A 558 -1.32 -26.68 45.28
C GLY A 558 -2.14 -25.69 44.45
N GLU A 559 -1.48 -24.85 43.65
CA GLU A 559 -2.10 -23.83 42.80
C GLU A 559 -2.50 -24.39 41.42
N HIS A 560 -3.31 -25.46 41.44
CA HIS A 560 -3.63 -26.27 40.26
C HIS A 560 -4.30 -25.51 39.10
N ARG A 561 -5.09 -24.47 39.41
CA ARG A 561 -5.76 -23.65 38.38
C ARG A 561 -4.74 -22.83 37.59
N ALA A 562 -3.82 -22.15 38.29
CA ALA A 562 -2.76 -21.37 37.66
C ALA A 562 -1.78 -22.29 36.91
N ALA A 563 -1.45 -23.45 37.50
CA ALA A 563 -0.62 -24.47 36.86
C ALA A 563 -1.21 -24.96 35.53
N SER A 564 -2.50 -25.30 35.53
CA SER A 564 -3.19 -25.81 34.33
C SER A 564 -3.22 -24.78 33.21
N GLU A 565 -3.39 -23.50 33.54
CA GLU A 565 -3.50 -22.44 32.55
C GLU A 565 -2.17 -22.13 31.86
N VAL A 566 -1.08 -21.97 32.62
CA VAL A 566 0.24 -21.75 32.04
C VAL A 566 0.70 -22.97 31.24
N ARG A 567 0.40 -24.19 31.71
CA ARG A 567 0.69 -25.42 30.97
C ARG A 567 0.00 -25.41 29.61
N ARG A 568 -1.30 -25.10 29.57
CA ARG A 568 -2.08 -25.02 28.33
C ARG A 568 -1.45 -24.04 27.33
N LEU A 569 -0.94 -22.91 27.80
CA LEU A 569 -0.26 -21.93 26.96
C LEU A 569 1.10 -22.42 26.46
N ALA A 570 1.92 -23.03 27.32
CA ALA A 570 3.23 -23.55 26.96
C ALA A 570 3.15 -24.73 25.97
N GLU A 571 2.15 -25.61 26.11
CA GLU A 571 1.93 -26.77 25.23
C GLU A 571 1.61 -26.39 23.78
N LYS A 572 1.15 -25.17 23.51
CA LYS A 572 0.96 -24.67 22.14
C LYS A 572 2.27 -24.55 21.36
N PHE A 573 3.38 -24.37 22.07
CA PHE A 573 4.70 -24.14 21.47
C PHE A 573 5.60 -25.37 21.61
N LEU A 574 5.62 -25.99 22.78
CA LEU A 574 6.53 -27.10 23.07
C LEU A 574 5.88 -28.14 23.97
N ALA A 575 6.03 -29.42 23.60
CA ALA A 575 5.65 -30.53 24.47
C ALA A 575 6.54 -30.55 25.73
N PRO A 576 6.04 -31.03 26.89
CA PRO A 576 6.84 -31.11 28.11
C PRO A 576 8.08 -31.98 27.92
N GLY A 577 9.23 -31.54 28.46
CA GLY A 577 10.54 -32.17 28.25
C GLY A 577 11.50 -31.96 29.43
N THR A 578 12.80 -32.23 29.23
CA THR A 578 13.81 -32.02 30.28
C THR A 578 14.18 -30.55 30.41
N GLU A 579 13.79 -29.94 31.53
CA GLU A 579 14.03 -28.53 31.85
C GLU A 579 15.51 -28.25 32.20
N THR A 580 15.98 -27.05 31.85
CA THR A 580 17.33 -26.52 32.14
C THR A 580 17.28 -25.34 33.13
N ALA A 581 18.45 -24.91 33.62
CA ALA A 581 18.54 -23.81 34.60
C ALA A 581 18.16 -22.41 34.05
N LYS A 582 18.11 -22.22 32.73
CA LYS A 582 17.68 -20.97 32.08
C LYS A 582 16.16 -20.74 32.14
N ASP A 583 15.39 -21.80 32.45
CA ASP A 583 13.94 -21.86 32.30
C ASP A 583 13.18 -21.27 33.51
N ALA A 584 13.80 -20.41 34.32
CA ALA A 584 13.18 -19.90 35.55
C ALA A 584 12.51 -18.51 35.41
N SER A 585 12.59 -17.86 34.23
CA SER A 585 12.10 -16.48 34.04
C SER A 585 10.62 -16.33 34.40
N ALA A 586 9.73 -17.17 33.86
CA ALA A 586 8.30 -17.12 34.20
C ALA A 586 8.05 -17.34 35.69
N THR A 587 8.83 -18.23 36.34
CA THR A 587 8.73 -18.44 37.79
C THR A 587 9.19 -17.21 38.58
N PHE A 588 10.22 -16.53 38.11
CA PHE A 588 10.75 -15.31 38.74
C PHE A 588 9.74 -14.17 38.65
N HIS A 589 9.21 -13.88 37.45
CA HIS A 589 8.20 -12.84 37.24
C HIS A 589 6.93 -13.11 38.03
N PHE A 590 6.43 -14.34 37.98
CA PHE A 590 5.26 -14.74 38.77
C PHE A 590 5.50 -14.52 40.27
N ALA A 591 6.65 -14.97 40.79
CA ALA A 591 6.99 -14.80 42.19
C ALA A 591 7.08 -13.32 42.59
N GLN A 592 7.63 -12.45 41.73
CA GLN A 592 7.68 -11.03 41.98
C GLN A 592 6.28 -10.41 42.08
N SER A 593 5.42 -10.67 41.10
CA SER A 593 4.06 -10.11 41.09
C SER A 593 3.23 -10.56 42.29
N ILE A 594 3.30 -11.83 42.68
CA ILE A 594 2.50 -12.32 43.83
C ILE A 594 3.02 -11.79 45.18
N LEU A 595 4.31 -11.44 45.28
CA LEU A 595 4.87 -10.79 46.47
C LEU A 595 4.31 -9.38 46.65
N GLU A 596 4.11 -8.65 45.56
CA GLU A 596 3.55 -7.30 45.55
C GLU A 596 2.10 -7.29 46.04
N ILE A 597 1.31 -8.31 45.68
CA ILE A 597 -0.08 -8.46 46.13
C ILE A 597 -0.24 -9.24 47.46
N GLY A 598 0.87 -9.56 48.13
CA GLY A 598 0.88 -10.04 49.53
C GLY A 598 1.03 -11.55 49.75
N HIS A 599 1.18 -12.37 48.70
CA HIS A 599 1.37 -13.83 48.80
C HIS A 599 2.82 -14.22 49.14
N ARG A 600 3.28 -13.79 50.33
CA ARG A 600 4.69 -13.94 50.76
C ARG A 600 5.18 -15.37 50.88
N GLU A 601 4.36 -16.28 51.41
CA GLU A 601 4.77 -17.67 51.62
C GLU A 601 5.02 -18.39 50.29
N LEU A 602 4.09 -18.23 49.34
CA LEU A 602 4.19 -18.80 48.00
C LEU A 602 5.35 -18.18 47.21
N GLY A 603 5.44 -16.84 47.17
CA GLY A 603 6.51 -16.12 46.47
C GLY A 603 7.91 -16.50 46.97
N ASP A 604 8.13 -16.52 48.29
CA ASP A 604 9.40 -16.93 48.86
C ASP A 604 9.72 -18.41 48.58
N SER A 605 8.71 -19.28 48.56
CA SER A 605 8.88 -20.71 48.24
C SER A 605 9.38 -20.89 46.81
N LEU A 606 8.76 -20.20 45.86
CA LEU A 606 9.14 -20.24 44.44
C LEU A 606 10.56 -19.69 44.22
N LEU A 607 10.89 -18.53 44.79
CA LEU A 607 12.25 -17.95 44.70
C LEU A 607 13.31 -18.89 45.30
N ARG A 608 13.01 -19.58 46.40
CA ARG A 608 13.90 -20.60 46.98
C ARG A 608 14.07 -21.81 46.07
N SER A 609 13.01 -22.22 45.36
CA SER A 609 13.08 -23.33 44.39
C SER A 609 14.00 -22.98 43.22
N ILE A 610 13.89 -21.75 42.68
CA ILE A 610 14.79 -21.25 41.64
C ILE A 610 16.25 -21.26 42.11
N ALA A 611 16.53 -20.76 43.32
CA ALA A 611 17.88 -20.65 43.87
C ALA A 611 18.59 -21.99 44.09
N LYS A 612 17.85 -23.06 44.44
CA LYS A 612 18.41 -24.41 44.66
C LYS A 612 18.97 -25.03 43.37
N HIS A 613 18.36 -24.76 42.23
CA HIS A 613 18.75 -25.32 40.94
C HIS A 613 19.90 -24.58 40.23
N ARG A 614 20.31 -23.40 40.71
CA ARG A 614 21.50 -22.68 40.18
C ARG A 614 22.84 -23.26 40.65
N ASN A 615 22.82 -24.15 41.65
CA ASN A 615 23.99 -24.74 42.30
C ASN A 615 24.21 -26.23 41.96
N SER A 616 23.45 -26.77 41.01
CA SER A 616 23.58 -28.12 40.42
C SER A 616 23.86 -28.00 38.94
#